data_AF-C0PCC8-F1
#
_entry.id   AF-C0PCC8-F1
#
_cell.length_a   1.000
_cell.length_b   1.000
_cell.length_c   1.000
_cell.angle_alpha   90.00
_cell.angle_beta   90.00
_cell.angle_gamma   90.00
#
_symmetry.space_group_name_H-M   'P 1'
#
loop_
_entity.id
_entity.type
_entity.pdbx_description
1 polymer ?
#
loop_
_entity_poly.entity_id
_entity_poly.type
_entity_poly.pdbx_seq_one_letter_code
_entity_poly.pdbx_strand_id
1 'polypeptide(L)'
;MTESISNTTATNEHLRHLAMDRRSTRDECMNAISNQLKDIESLEAESDAHGDKSLETALMWYDKFLGFQVVGGEGVKFVFNKIDVQNPDKKYSFCIKLAGERYILVWCVPSVDDAEELVKDLNCSNDLYKFVRAMREMFQAATISGNLLPSSFCPDVSSITSSSFSALSLDSRSEK
;
A
#
# COMPACT_ATOMS: atom_id res chain seq x y z
N MET A 1 -21.88 -19.21 67.74
CA MET A 1 -20.79 -19.99 67.11
C MET A 1 -21.27 -20.78 65.89
N THR A 2 -22.43 -21.44 65.94
CA THR A 2 -22.99 -22.25 64.85
C THR A 2 -23.31 -21.47 63.57
N GLU A 3 -23.86 -20.26 63.68
CA GLU A 3 -24.17 -19.37 62.55
C GLU A 3 -22.92 -18.93 61.76
N SER A 4 -21.84 -18.61 62.47
CA SER A 4 -20.56 -18.23 61.87
C SER A 4 -19.92 -19.38 61.11
N ILE A 5 -20.03 -20.60 61.63
CA ILE A 5 -19.52 -21.80 60.96
C ILE A 5 -20.33 -22.05 59.68
N SER A 6 -21.66 -22.01 59.75
CA SER A 6 -22.55 -22.22 58.61
C SER A 6 -22.30 -21.23 57.46
N ASN A 7 -22.09 -19.95 57.79
CA ASN A 7 -21.75 -18.92 56.81
C ASN A 7 -20.38 -19.18 56.14
N THR A 8 -19.41 -19.68 56.89
CA THR A 8 -18.05 -20.00 56.38
C THR A 8 -18.08 -21.21 55.45
N THR A 9 -18.93 -22.21 55.71
CA THR A 9 -19.12 -23.37 54.83
C THR A 9 -19.76 -22.96 53.50
N ALA A 10 -20.83 -22.16 53.54
CA ALA A 10 -21.51 -21.66 52.35
C ALA A 10 -20.58 -20.83 51.46
N THR A 11 -19.75 -19.98 52.07
CA THR A 11 -18.76 -19.17 51.34
C THR A 11 -17.70 -20.04 50.65
N ASN A 12 -17.22 -21.09 51.31
CA ASN A 12 -16.25 -22.02 50.71
C ASN A 12 -16.85 -22.80 49.53
N GLU A 13 -18.10 -23.23 49.63
CA GLU A 13 -18.79 -23.93 48.53
C GLU A 13 -18.96 -23.00 47.32
N HIS A 14 -19.35 -21.74 47.55
CA HIS A 14 -19.46 -20.74 46.49
C HIS A 14 -18.11 -20.48 45.79
N LEU A 15 -17.03 -20.31 46.56
CA LEU A 15 -15.69 -20.11 46.01
C LEU A 15 -15.20 -21.33 45.21
N ARG A 16 -15.53 -22.55 45.64
CA ARG A 16 -15.21 -23.78 44.89
C ARG A 16 -15.95 -23.80 43.55
N HIS A 17 -17.24 -23.48 43.54
CA HIS A 17 -18.02 -23.40 42.31
C HIS A 17 -17.43 -22.36 41.34
N LEU A 18 -17.10 -21.16 41.84
CA LEU A 18 -16.48 -20.11 41.03
C LEU A 18 -15.11 -20.56 40.48
N ALA A 19 -14.30 -21.25 41.28
CA ALA A 19 -13.01 -21.76 40.84
C ALA A 19 -13.13 -22.84 39.76
N MET A 20 -14.15 -23.69 39.83
CA MET A 20 -14.44 -24.71 38.81
C MET A 20 -14.93 -24.07 37.51
N ASP A 21 -15.84 -23.11 37.57
CA ASP A 21 -16.34 -22.37 36.40
C ASP A 21 -15.21 -21.61 35.68
N ARG A 22 -14.33 -20.95 36.45
CA ARG A 22 -13.11 -20.29 35.92
C ARG A 22 -12.15 -21.27 35.25
N ARG A 23 -12.06 -22.51 35.74
CA ARG A 23 -11.24 -23.55 35.09
C ARG A 23 -11.89 -24.03 33.80
N SER A 24 -13.19 -24.31 33.80
CA SER A 24 -13.94 -24.73 32.60
C SER A 24 -13.78 -23.71 31.47
N THR A 25 -14.09 -22.44 31.78
CA THR A 25 -13.99 -21.34 30.80
C THR A 25 -12.57 -21.14 30.26
N ARG A 26 -11.55 -21.26 31.12
CA ARG A 26 -10.14 -21.20 30.70
C ARG A 26 -9.80 -22.37 29.77
N ASP A 27 -10.23 -23.57 30.10
CA ASP A 27 -9.90 -24.77 29.33
C ASP A 27 -10.64 -24.77 27.97
N GLU A 28 -11.89 -24.28 27.93
CA GLU A 28 -12.63 -24.00 26.69
C GLU A 28 -11.91 -22.99 25.80
N CYS A 29 -11.44 -21.88 26.38
CA CYS A 29 -10.68 -20.86 25.64
C CYS A 29 -9.35 -21.42 25.11
N MET A 30 -8.65 -22.22 25.92
CA MET A 30 -7.40 -22.88 25.52
C MET A 30 -7.61 -23.84 24.34
N ASN A 31 -8.70 -24.60 24.37
CA ASN A 31 -9.07 -25.49 23.27
C ASN A 31 -9.42 -24.71 22.00
N ALA A 32 -10.17 -23.61 22.13
CA ALA A 32 -10.51 -22.75 21.00
C ALA A 32 -9.25 -22.13 20.35
N ILE A 33 -8.33 -21.60 21.16
CA ILE A 33 -7.05 -21.06 20.68
C ILE A 33 -6.20 -22.15 20.02
N SER A 34 -6.13 -23.34 20.64
CA SER A 34 -5.36 -24.46 20.10
C SER A 34 -5.90 -24.92 18.74
N ASN A 35 -7.23 -24.93 18.57
CA ASN A 35 -7.84 -25.27 17.28
C ASN A 35 -7.54 -24.20 16.23
N GLN A 36 -7.69 -22.91 16.58
CA GLN A 36 -7.37 -21.82 15.66
C GLN A 36 -5.90 -21.80 15.23
N LEU A 37 -4.96 -22.07 16.15
CA LEU A 37 -3.54 -22.17 15.82
C LEU A 37 -3.27 -23.32 14.84
N LYS A 38 -3.93 -24.46 15.04
CA LYS A 38 -3.80 -25.61 14.14
C LYS A 38 -4.38 -25.32 12.74
N ASP A 39 -5.49 -24.61 12.68
CA ASP A 39 -6.09 -24.18 11.41
C ASP A 39 -5.17 -23.21 10.65
N ILE A 40 -4.55 -22.25 11.36
CA ILE A 40 -3.55 -21.32 10.79
C ILE A 40 -2.34 -22.09 10.25
N GLU A 41 -1.77 -23.00 11.05
CA GLU A 41 -0.61 -23.80 10.63
C GLU A 41 -0.91 -24.64 9.38
N SER A 42 -2.12 -25.23 9.31
CA SER A 42 -2.56 -25.97 8.13
C SER A 42 -2.69 -25.07 6.90
N LEU A 43 -3.22 -23.86 7.06
CA LEU A 43 -3.35 -22.87 5.98
C LEU A 43 -1.97 -22.41 5.47
N GLU A 44 -1.03 -22.14 6.36
CA GLU A 44 0.35 -21.74 6.02
C GLU A 44 1.10 -22.85 5.29
N ALA A 45 0.96 -24.10 5.75
CA ALA A 45 1.57 -25.26 5.11
C ALA A 45 1.01 -25.50 3.69
N GLU A 46 -0.28 -25.23 3.46
CA GLU A 46 -0.89 -25.30 2.12
C GLU A 46 -0.38 -24.19 1.18
N SER A 47 -0.16 -22.96 1.69
CA SER A 47 0.41 -21.88 0.87
C SER A 47 1.87 -22.14 0.46
N ASP A 48 2.67 -22.72 1.35
CA ASP A 48 4.10 -22.98 1.12
C ASP A 48 4.38 -24.13 0.15
N ALA A 49 3.41 -25.04 -0.04
CA ALA A 49 3.61 -26.29 -0.74
C ALA A 49 3.50 -26.17 -2.28
N HIS A 50 2.74 -25.22 -2.83
CA HIS A 50 2.41 -25.27 -4.27
C HIS A 50 2.34 -23.93 -5.02
N GLY A 51 2.05 -22.80 -4.37
CA GLY A 51 1.75 -21.55 -5.08
C GLY A 51 2.91 -20.57 -5.27
N ASP A 52 3.86 -20.54 -4.33
CA ASP A 52 4.66 -19.33 -4.14
C ASP A 52 6.09 -19.40 -4.70
N LYS A 53 6.75 -20.57 -4.61
CA LYS A 53 8.18 -20.70 -4.96
C LYS A 53 8.50 -20.38 -6.41
N SER A 54 7.60 -20.71 -7.34
CA SER A 54 7.80 -20.44 -8.77
C SER A 54 7.61 -18.95 -9.09
N LEU A 55 6.64 -18.29 -8.46
CA LEU A 55 6.39 -16.86 -8.58
C LEU A 55 7.52 -16.06 -7.93
N GLU A 56 7.91 -16.40 -6.71
CA GLU A 56 9.03 -15.78 -6.00
C GLU A 56 10.33 -15.91 -6.81
N THR A 57 10.58 -17.11 -7.36
CA THR A 57 11.70 -17.32 -8.27
C THR A 57 11.59 -16.39 -9.46
N ALA A 58 10.45 -16.34 -10.16
CA ALA A 58 10.27 -15.46 -11.31
C ALA A 58 10.52 -13.99 -10.95
N LEU A 59 9.95 -13.49 -9.85
CA LEU A 59 10.16 -12.12 -9.36
C LEU A 59 11.64 -11.82 -9.10
N MET A 60 12.36 -12.76 -8.47
CA MET A 60 13.81 -12.65 -8.30
C MET A 60 14.55 -12.58 -9.64
N TRP A 61 14.15 -13.36 -10.66
CA TRP A 61 14.75 -13.28 -12.00
C TRP A 61 14.49 -11.93 -12.67
N TYR A 62 13.28 -11.39 -12.58
CA TYR A 62 12.95 -10.07 -13.13
C TYR A 62 13.78 -8.95 -12.48
N ASP A 63 13.91 -8.96 -11.16
CA ASP A 63 14.75 -7.99 -10.46
C ASP A 63 16.24 -8.18 -10.79
N LYS A 64 16.73 -9.42 -10.74
CA LYS A 64 18.14 -9.74 -10.96
C LYS A 64 18.62 -9.42 -12.37
N PHE A 65 17.83 -9.72 -13.40
CA PHE A 65 18.30 -9.57 -14.78
C PHE A 65 17.79 -8.31 -15.47
N LEU A 66 16.56 -7.87 -15.18
CA LEU A 66 15.99 -6.67 -15.81
C LEU A 66 16.09 -5.44 -14.91
N GLY A 67 16.34 -5.65 -13.61
CA GLY A 67 16.26 -4.57 -12.64
C GLY A 67 14.85 -4.09 -12.44
N PHE A 68 13.86 -4.97 -12.61
CA PHE A 68 12.46 -4.61 -12.72
C PHE A 68 11.65 -5.19 -11.56
N GLN A 69 10.90 -4.33 -10.88
CA GLN A 69 10.00 -4.71 -9.80
C GLN A 69 8.65 -4.02 -9.96
N VAL A 70 7.59 -4.72 -9.56
CA VAL A 70 6.21 -4.19 -9.52
C VAL A 70 5.71 -4.29 -8.08
N VAL A 71 5.22 -3.17 -7.54
CA VAL A 71 4.77 -3.08 -6.15
C VAL A 71 3.34 -2.54 -6.12
N GLY A 72 2.44 -3.26 -5.45
CA GLY A 72 1.06 -2.83 -5.22
C GLY A 72 0.94 -1.78 -4.10
N GLY A 73 -0.16 -1.03 -4.12
CA GLY A 73 -0.48 0.02 -3.15
C GLY A 73 -1.70 0.84 -3.58
N GLU A 74 -1.66 2.17 -3.43
CA GLU A 74 -2.70 3.08 -3.94
C GLU A 74 -2.88 3.00 -5.48
N GLY A 75 -1.84 2.55 -6.18
CA GLY A 75 -1.82 2.18 -7.58
C GLY A 75 -0.78 1.07 -7.80
N VAL A 76 -0.36 0.90 -9.05
CA VAL A 76 0.72 -0.02 -9.41
C VAL A 76 2.00 0.79 -9.62
N LYS A 77 2.98 0.56 -8.74
CA LYS A 77 4.30 1.18 -8.83
C LYS A 77 5.25 0.28 -9.61
N PHE A 78 5.85 0.82 -10.65
CA PHE A 78 6.90 0.18 -11.42
C PHE A 78 8.24 0.77 -10.98
N VAL A 79 9.19 -0.10 -10.65
CA VAL A 79 10.53 0.29 -10.19
C VAL A 79 11.55 -0.34 -11.10
N PHE A 80 12.48 0.49 -11.56
CA PHE A 80 13.63 0.10 -12.33
C PHE A 80 14.92 0.44 -11.58
N ASN A 81 15.89 -0.46 -11.64
CA ASN A 81 17.30 -0.18 -11.41
C ASN A 81 18.08 -0.55 -12.68
N LYS A 82 19.42 -0.47 -12.64
CA LYS A 82 20.31 -0.79 -13.79
C LYS A 82 20.03 0.03 -15.05
N ILE A 83 19.49 1.23 -14.88
CA ILE A 83 19.35 2.23 -15.95
C ILE A 83 20.63 3.05 -16.05
N ASP A 84 21.16 3.51 -14.92
CA ASP A 84 22.39 4.27 -14.85
C ASP A 84 23.59 3.32 -14.72
N VAL A 85 24.43 3.28 -15.74
CA VAL A 85 25.63 2.43 -15.75
C VAL A 85 26.64 2.87 -14.68
N GLN A 86 26.67 4.16 -14.33
CA GLN A 86 27.56 4.69 -13.29
C GLN A 86 27.02 4.41 -11.89
N ASN A 87 25.70 4.26 -11.75
CA ASN A 87 25.06 3.92 -10.49
C ASN A 87 23.93 2.88 -10.69
N PRO A 88 24.28 1.59 -10.85
CA PRO A 88 23.31 0.54 -11.18
C PRO A 88 22.20 0.35 -10.13
N ASP A 89 22.47 0.71 -8.88
CA ASP A 89 21.49 0.59 -7.78
C ASP A 89 20.52 1.77 -7.71
N LYS A 90 20.76 2.84 -8.49
CA LYS A 90 19.87 4.00 -8.58
C LYS A 90 18.50 3.56 -9.07
N LYS A 91 17.48 3.92 -8.30
CA LYS A 91 16.09 3.60 -8.59
C LYS A 91 15.42 4.69 -9.42
N TYR A 92 14.64 4.25 -10.39
CA TYR A 92 13.74 5.03 -11.21
C TYR A 92 12.36 4.40 -11.05
N SER A 93 11.32 5.20 -10.90
CA SER A 93 10.00 4.66 -10.60
C SER A 93 8.90 5.58 -11.03
N PHE A 94 7.77 4.99 -11.37
CA PHE A 94 6.52 5.70 -11.59
C PHE A 94 5.36 4.89 -11.02
N CYS A 95 4.25 5.55 -10.74
CA CYS A 95 3.03 4.91 -10.26
C CYS A 95 1.86 5.31 -11.15
N ILE A 96 1.12 4.32 -11.64
CA ILE A 96 -0.15 4.54 -12.34
C ILE A 96 -1.30 3.93 -11.54
N LYS A 97 -2.49 4.51 -11.69
CA LYS A 97 -3.72 4.03 -11.08
C LYS A 97 -4.83 4.03 -12.12
N LEU A 98 -5.75 3.07 -12.04
CA LEU A 98 -6.97 3.09 -12.84
C LEU A 98 -8.03 3.88 -12.06
N ALA A 99 -8.42 5.04 -12.59
CA ALA A 99 -9.47 5.89 -12.02
C ALA A 99 -10.66 5.91 -13.00
N GLY A 100 -11.75 5.22 -12.62
CA GLY A 100 -12.83 4.92 -13.55
C GLY A 100 -12.33 3.99 -14.66
N GLU A 101 -12.39 4.45 -15.90
CA GLU A 101 -11.95 3.70 -17.09
C GLU A 101 -10.63 4.23 -17.67
N ARG A 102 -9.92 5.10 -16.94
CA ARG A 102 -8.68 5.71 -17.42
C ARG A 102 -7.51 5.52 -16.46
N TYR A 103 -6.35 5.23 -17.02
CA TYR A 103 -5.09 5.29 -16.31
C TYR A 103 -4.69 6.73 -16.05
N ILE A 104 -4.29 7.00 -14.81
CA ILE A 104 -3.69 8.26 -14.37
C ILE A 104 -2.28 8.00 -13.85
N LEU A 105 -1.35 8.91 -14.15
CA LEU A 105 -0.01 8.91 -13.56
C LEU A 105 -0.07 9.63 -12.21
N VAL A 106 0.23 8.91 -11.14
CA VAL A 106 0.19 9.44 -9.77
C VAL A 106 1.45 10.24 -9.47
N TRP A 107 2.62 9.68 -9.82
CA TRP A 107 3.92 10.33 -9.67
C TRP A 107 4.97 9.63 -10.54
N CYS A 108 6.05 10.35 -10.85
CA CYS A 108 7.20 9.85 -11.59
C CYS A 108 8.50 10.41 -11.01
N VAL A 109 9.46 9.53 -10.71
CA VAL A 109 10.73 9.88 -10.08
C VAL A 109 11.88 9.12 -10.75
N PRO A 110 12.85 9.81 -11.37
CA PRO A 110 12.87 11.25 -11.66
C PRO A 110 11.72 11.67 -12.61
N SER A 111 11.43 12.97 -12.69
CA SER A 111 10.44 13.45 -13.66
C SER A 111 11.00 13.37 -15.09
N VAL A 112 10.14 13.08 -16.08
CA VAL A 112 10.49 13.01 -17.50
C VAL A 112 9.39 13.71 -18.33
N ASP A 113 9.78 14.52 -19.30
CA ASP A 113 8.91 15.54 -19.94
C ASP A 113 7.75 14.98 -20.78
N ASP A 114 7.80 13.72 -21.21
CA ASP A 114 6.75 13.09 -22.06
C ASP A 114 5.94 11.97 -21.36
N ALA A 115 6.01 11.86 -20.03
CA ALA A 115 5.28 10.81 -19.30
C ALA A 115 3.76 10.89 -19.52
N GLU A 116 3.20 12.11 -19.59
CA GLU A 116 1.78 12.36 -19.82
C GLU A 116 1.33 11.92 -21.22
N GLU A 117 2.19 12.02 -22.23
CA GLU A 117 1.86 11.56 -23.59
C GLU A 117 1.78 10.04 -23.64
N LEU A 118 2.71 9.35 -22.98
CA LEU A 118 2.66 7.90 -22.86
C LEU A 118 1.40 7.42 -22.13
N VAL A 119 0.91 8.17 -21.13
CA VAL A 119 -0.36 7.85 -20.45
C VAL A 119 -1.55 8.03 -21.39
N LYS A 120 -1.52 9.01 -22.29
CA LYS A 120 -2.57 9.16 -23.32
C LYS A 120 -2.55 7.98 -24.30
N ASP A 121 -1.37 7.57 -24.78
CA ASP A 121 -1.23 6.38 -25.64
C ASP A 121 -1.69 5.11 -24.94
N LEU A 122 -1.37 4.96 -23.64
CA LEU A 122 -1.83 3.84 -22.81
C LEU A 122 -3.36 3.82 -22.71
N ASN A 123 -4.01 4.98 -22.49
CA ASN A 123 -5.46 5.06 -22.41
C ASN A 123 -6.15 4.76 -23.76
N CYS A 124 -5.47 5.01 -24.89
CA CYS A 124 -6.00 4.70 -26.22
C CYS A 124 -5.79 3.23 -26.62
N SER A 125 -4.63 2.65 -26.28
CA SER A 125 -4.22 1.32 -26.73
C SER A 125 -4.47 0.21 -25.71
N ASN A 126 -4.59 0.56 -24.43
CA ASN A 126 -4.56 -0.36 -23.30
C ASN A 126 -3.32 -1.28 -23.26
N ASP A 127 -2.22 -0.87 -23.92
CA ASP A 127 -0.99 -1.66 -24.00
C ASP A 127 -0.01 -1.27 -22.88
N LEU A 128 -0.22 -1.88 -21.71
CA LEU A 128 0.63 -1.67 -20.54
C LEU A 128 2.08 -2.12 -20.79
N TYR A 129 2.29 -3.15 -21.60
CA TYR A 129 3.63 -3.66 -21.90
C TYR A 129 4.45 -2.63 -22.68
N LYS A 130 3.87 -2.06 -23.74
CA LYS A 130 4.47 -1.00 -24.54
C LYS A 130 4.72 0.25 -23.69
N PHE A 131 3.77 0.64 -22.86
CA PHE A 131 3.89 1.79 -21.96
C PHE A 131 5.07 1.63 -20.98
N VAL A 132 5.16 0.50 -20.27
CA VAL A 132 6.22 0.24 -19.28
C VAL A 132 7.61 0.23 -19.95
N ARG A 133 7.70 -0.30 -21.17
CA ARG A 133 8.95 -0.27 -21.96
C ARG A 133 9.33 1.17 -22.33
N ALA A 134 8.40 1.96 -22.86
CA ALA A 134 8.64 3.34 -23.25
C ALA A 134 9.09 4.20 -22.06
N MET A 135 8.46 4.05 -20.88
CA MET A 135 8.90 4.74 -19.66
C MET A 135 10.36 4.39 -19.28
N ARG A 136 10.78 3.13 -19.45
CA ARG A 136 12.17 2.72 -19.19
C ARG A 136 13.14 3.37 -20.18
N GLU A 137 12.78 3.42 -21.46
CA GLU A 137 13.58 4.08 -22.50
C GLU A 137 13.72 5.59 -22.23
N MET A 138 12.66 6.24 -21.77
CA MET A 138 12.70 7.65 -21.35
C MET A 138 13.67 7.87 -20.19
N PHE A 139 13.63 7.04 -19.15
CA PHE A 139 14.60 7.15 -18.05
C PHE A 139 16.04 6.94 -18.52
N GLN A 140 16.28 6.02 -19.46
CA GLN A 140 17.59 5.81 -20.06
C GLN A 140 18.06 7.06 -20.82
N ALA A 141 17.22 7.60 -21.70
CA ALA A 141 17.52 8.80 -22.46
C ALA A 141 17.82 9.99 -21.55
N ALA A 142 16.96 10.24 -20.55
CA ALA A 142 17.13 11.34 -19.61
C ALA A 142 18.39 11.19 -18.73
N THR A 143 18.78 9.95 -18.40
CA THR A 143 20.03 9.66 -17.69
C THR A 143 21.25 9.96 -18.56
N ILE A 144 21.23 9.58 -19.84
CA ILE A 144 22.32 9.84 -20.78
C ILE A 144 22.48 11.34 -21.06
N SER A 145 21.37 12.06 -21.21
CA SER A 145 21.37 13.50 -21.48
C SER A 145 21.65 14.36 -20.25
N GLY A 146 21.51 13.82 -19.03
CA GLY A 146 21.65 14.57 -17.78
C GLY A 146 20.45 15.45 -17.43
N ASN A 147 19.31 15.28 -18.11
CA ASN A 147 18.10 16.12 -17.98
C ASN A 147 17.14 15.63 -16.87
N LEU A 148 17.67 15.13 -15.76
CA LEU A 148 16.82 14.59 -14.68
C LEU A 148 16.29 15.71 -13.78
N LEU A 149 14.98 15.91 -13.77
CA LEU A 149 14.31 16.81 -12.84
C LEU A 149 13.90 16.09 -11.54
N PRO A 150 13.93 16.77 -10.38
CA PRO A 150 13.35 16.23 -9.15
C PRO A 150 11.85 15.91 -9.33
N SER A 151 11.36 14.92 -8.59
CA SER A 151 9.98 14.38 -8.58
C SER A 151 8.90 15.36 -9.06
N SER A 152 8.12 14.97 -10.08
CA SER A 152 6.88 15.66 -10.44
C SER A 152 5.69 15.00 -9.77
N PHE A 153 4.90 15.81 -9.08
CA PHE A 153 3.51 15.49 -8.75
C PHE A 153 2.65 16.18 -9.80
N CYS A 154 1.82 15.43 -10.52
CA CYS A 154 0.86 16.02 -11.45
C CYS A 154 -0.50 16.06 -10.75
N PRO A 155 -0.97 17.24 -10.28
CA PRO A 155 -2.29 17.35 -9.73
C PRO A 155 -3.34 17.29 -10.85
N ASP A 156 -4.47 16.66 -10.51
CA ASP A 156 -5.65 16.49 -11.35
C ASP A 156 -6.16 17.84 -11.89
N VAL A 157 -6.32 17.95 -13.23
CA VAL A 157 -6.84 19.15 -13.89
C VAL A 157 -8.36 19.14 -13.80
N SER A 158 -8.87 19.34 -12.58
CA SER A 158 -10.29 19.59 -12.32
C SER A 158 -10.42 20.75 -11.33
N SER A 159 -10.31 21.98 -11.85
CA SER A 159 -10.78 23.18 -11.16
C SER A 159 -11.33 24.15 -12.19
N ILE A 160 -12.54 23.82 -12.65
CA ILE A 160 -13.49 24.82 -13.14
C ILE A 160 -14.14 25.44 -11.89
N THR A 161 -14.44 26.73 -11.97
CA THR A 161 -15.05 27.64 -10.97
C THR A 161 -14.04 28.25 -9.99
N SER A 162 -14.04 29.54 -9.67
CA SER A 162 -15.10 30.54 -9.73
C SER A 162 -14.46 31.93 -9.91
N SER A 163 -15.10 32.75 -10.73
CA SER A 163 -14.88 34.19 -10.87
C SER A 163 -14.62 34.87 -9.52
N SER A 164 -13.53 35.62 -9.46
CA SER A 164 -13.16 36.48 -8.34
C SER A 164 -14.19 37.60 -8.18
N PHE A 165 -15.05 37.49 -7.17
CA PHE A 165 -15.83 38.63 -6.68
C PHE A 165 -14.89 39.56 -5.91
N SER A 166 -14.82 40.81 -6.36
CA SER A 166 -14.06 41.89 -5.74
C SER A 166 -14.61 42.20 -4.34
N ALA A 167 -13.72 42.24 -3.35
CA ALA A 167 -13.98 42.89 -2.06
C ALA A 167 -13.06 44.11 -1.97
N LEU A 168 -13.61 45.29 -2.26
CA LEU A 168 -13.02 46.56 -1.84
C LEU A 168 -13.31 46.74 -0.35
N SER A 169 -12.26 46.98 0.43
CA SER A 169 -12.32 47.16 1.88
C SER A 169 -11.84 48.56 2.25
N LEU A 170 -12.59 49.16 3.18
CA LEU A 170 -12.28 50.29 4.08
C LEU A 170 -12.23 51.71 3.49
N ASP A 171 -13.02 52.64 4.06
CA ASP A 171 -12.60 53.33 5.29
C ASP A 171 -13.79 54.03 6.00
N SER A 172 -13.50 54.52 7.19
CA SER A 172 -14.32 54.58 8.38
C SER A 172 -14.81 56.00 8.72
N ARG A 173 -15.82 56.03 9.60
CA ARG A 173 -16.01 57.00 10.70
C ARG A 173 -16.51 58.42 10.34
N SER A 174 -17.73 58.71 10.78
CA SER A 174 -18.13 60.06 11.18
C SER A 174 -18.85 59.99 12.52
N GLU A 175 -18.20 60.49 13.56
CA GLU A 175 -18.84 60.94 14.80
C GLU A 175 -18.93 62.47 14.73
N LYS A 176 -20.17 62.97 14.75
CA LYS A 176 -20.69 64.15 15.46
C LYS A 176 -21.62 65.01 14.61
#